data_AF-A0A972EUV9-F1
#
_entry.id   AF-A0A972EUV9-F1
#
_cell.length_a   1.000
_cell.length_b   1.000
_cell.length_c   1.000
_cell.angle_alpha   90.00
_cell.angle_beta   90.00
_cell.angle_gamma   90.00
#
_symmetry.space_group_name_H-M   'P 1'
#
loop_
_entity.id
_entity.type
_entity.pdbx_description
1 polymer ?
#
loop_
_entity_poly.entity_id
_entity_poly.type
_entity_poly.pdbx_seq_one_letter_code
_entity_poly.pdbx_strand_id
1 'polypeptide(L)' 'MQYGYFDDKAREYVITRPDTPLPWINYLGSRDFYSLISNTGGGYCFYKDARLRRITRYRYNNAPL' A
#
# COMPACT_ATOMS: atom_id res chain seq x y z
N MET A 1 18.75 -2.61 11.35
CA MET A 1 17.47 -3.08 11.93
C MET A 1 16.60 -3.63 10.82
N GLN A 2 15.83 -4.69 11.09
CA GLN A 2 14.86 -5.27 10.15
C GLN A 2 13.44 -4.94 10.63
N TYR A 3 12.50 -4.74 9.69
CA TYR A 3 11.08 -4.45 9.96
C TYR A 3 10.15 -5.59 9.52
N GLY A 4 10.72 -6.65 8.96
CA GLY A 4 10.00 -7.76 8.37
C GLY A 4 10.93 -8.76 7.70
N TYR A 5 10.35 -9.79 7.08
CA TYR A 5 11.06 -10.88 6.42
C TYR A 5 10.24 -11.47 5.26
N PHE A 6 10.89 -12.23 4.38
CA PHE A 6 10.20 -13.01 3.34
C PHE A 6 9.67 -14.32 3.90
N ASP A 7 8.38 -14.60 3.68
CA ASP A 7 7.79 -15.91 3.83
C ASP A 7 7.59 -16.52 2.44
N ASP A 8 8.55 -17.32 2.00
CA ASP A 8 8.55 -17.92 0.67
C ASP A 8 7.42 -18.94 0.49
N LYS A 9 6.96 -19.58 1.58
CA LYS A 9 5.85 -20.55 1.53
C LYS A 9 4.54 -19.84 1.24
N ALA A 10 4.31 -18.70 1.90
CA ALA A 10 3.15 -17.85 1.64
C ALA A 10 3.31 -17.02 0.36
N ARG A 11 4.56 -16.80 -0.09
CA ARG A 11 4.95 -15.83 -1.13
C ARG A 11 4.63 -14.41 -0.70
N GLU A 12 4.93 -14.10 0.55
CA GLU A 12 4.61 -12.82 1.19
C GLU A 12 5.86 -12.17 1.78
N TYR A 13 5.77 -10.86 1.96
CA TYR A 13 6.69 -10.12 2.80
C TYR A 13 5.97 -9.71 4.08
N VAL A 14 6.38 -10.29 5.21
CA VAL A 14 5.73 -10.13 6.51
C VAL A 14 6.36 -8.95 7.24
N ILE A 15 5.59 -7.88 7.45
CA ILE A 15 5.99 -6.71 8.24
C ILE A 15 5.58 -6.95 9.69
N THR A 16 6.55 -6.99 10.60
CA THR A 16 6.31 -7.26 12.03
C THR A 16 6.23 -5.98 12.88
N ARG A 17 6.64 -4.85 12.30
CA ARG A 17 6.68 -3.54 12.95
C ARG A 17 5.98 -2.49 12.08
N PRO A 18 5.00 -1.75 12.62
CA PRO A 18 4.25 -0.76 11.83
C PRO A 18 5.05 0.52 11.53
N ASP A 19 6.09 0.81 12.32
CA ASP A 19 6.94 2.00 12.23
C ASP A 19 8.08 1.84 11.21
N THR A 20 7.74 1.38 9.99
CA THR A 20 8.71 1.27 8.88
C THR A 20 9.30 2.64 8.53
N PRO A 21 10.54 2.73 8.00
CA PRO A 21 11.19 4.02 7.72
C PRO A 21 10.43 4.91 6.74
N LEU A 22 9.65 4.27 5.87
CA LEU A 22 8.67 4.87 4.97
C LEU A 22 7.48 3.90 4.86
N PRO A 23 6.29 4.35 4.42
CA PRO A 23 5.15 3.48 4.21
C PRO A 23 5.44 2.46 3.11
N TRP A 24 5.36 1.18 3.43
CA TRP A 24 5.51 0.11 2.45
C TRP A 24 4.13 -0.27 1.93
N ILE A 25 3.98 -0.26 0.60
CA ILE A 25 2.68 -0.45 -0.05
C ILE A 25 2.59 -1.78 -0.79
N ASN A 26 1.36 -2.25 -0.96
CA ASN A 26 1.00 -3.27 -1.92
C ASN A 26 -0.07 -2.77 -2.88
N TYR A 27 -0.21 -3.45 -4.02
CA TYR A 27 -1.26 -3.22 -5.00
C TYR A 27 -2.33 -4.31 -4.88
N LEU A 28 -3.59 -3.91 -4.83
CA LEU A 28 -4.73 -4.81 -4.97
C LEU A 28 -5.39 -4.59 -6.33
N GLY A 29 -5.78 -5.66 -7.00
CA GLY A 29 -6.48 -5.63 -8.29
C GLY A 29 -5.63 -6.08 -9.47
N SER A 30 -6.24 -6.83 -10.38
CA SER A 30 -5.61 -7.39 -11.59
C SER A 30 -6.36 -7.07 -12.89
N ARG A 31 -7.46 -6.31 -12.78
CA ARG A 31 -8.32 -5.87 -13.89
C ARG A 31 -8.67 -4.40 -13.65
N ASP A 32 -9.86 -3.96 -13.99
CA ASP A 32 -10.23 -2.55 -14.01
C ASP A 32 -10.21 -1.80 -12.66
N PHE A 33 -10.28 -2.49 -11.52
CA PHE A 33 -10.28 -1.86 -10.19
C PHE A 33 -8.94 -2.06 -9.49
N TYR A 34 -8.36 -0.98 -8.98
CA TYR A 34 -7.05 -0.98 -8.33
C TYR A 34 -7.07 -0.24 -6.99
N SER A 35 -6.25 -0.71 -6.05
CA SER A 35 -5.96 -0.03 -4.79
C SER A 35 -4.46 -0.02 -4.51
N LEU A 36 -3.96 1.09 -3.99
CA LEU A 36 -2.68 1.15 -3.28
C LEU A 36 -3.01 1.11 -1.79
N ILE A 37 -2.38 0.20 -1.04
CA ILE A 37 -2.58 0.05 0.41
C ILE A 37 -1.24 -0.04 1.13
N SER A 38 -1.01 0.78 2.15
CA SER A 38 0.18 0.70 3.00
C SER A 38 0.03 -0.34 4.11
N ASN A 39 1.15 -0.71 4.72
CA ASN A 39 1.21 -1.55 5.93
C ASN A 39 0.39 -1.01 7.12
N THR A 40 0.05 0.27 7.12
CA THR A 40 -0.79 0.95 8.13
C THR A 40 -2.21 1.25 7.64
N GLY A 41 -2.62 0.71 6.49
CA GLY A 41 -3.97 0.89 5.93
C GLY A 41 -4.22 2.22 5.20
N GLY A 42 -3.17 3.00 4.95
CA GLY A 42 -3.25 4.21 4.12
C GLY A 42 -3.30 3.89 2.62
N GLY A 43 -3.65 4.89 1.80
CA GLY A 43 -3.64 4.76 0.34
C GLY A 43 -4.96 5.21 -0.31
N TYR A 44 -5.24 4.71 -1.50
CA TYR A 44 -6.47 5.01 -2.23
C TYR A 44 -6.80 3.96 -3.29
N CYS A 45 -8.03 4.01 -3.81
CA CYS A 45 -8.50 3.17 -4.90
C CYS A 45 -9.09 3.97 -6.06
N PHE A 46 -9.09 3.36 -7.24
CA PHE A 46 -9.59 3.95 -8.48
C PHE A 46 -10.06 2.86 -9.46
N TYR A 47 -10.91 3.24 -10.41
CA TYR A 47 -11.38 2.36 -11.48
C TYR A 47 -10.84 2.82 -12.85
N LYS A 48 -9.97 2.02 -13.48
CA LYS A 48 -9.26 2.23 -14.75
C LYS A 48 -8.27 3.40 -14.77
N ASP A 49 -8.66 4.58 -14.29
CA ASP A 49 -7.88 5.80 -14.38
C ASP A 49 -7.68 6.44 -12.99
N ALA A 50 -6.43 6.54 -12.55
CA ALA A 50 -6.06 7.06 -11.22
C ALA A 50 -6.23 8.58 -11.08
N ARG A 51 -6.45 9.32 -12.17
CA ARG A 51 -6.69 10.77 -12.21
C ARG A 51 -8.18 11.08 -12.36
N LEU A 52 -8.82 10.48 -13.36
CA LEU A 52 -10.21 10.81 -13.75
C LEU A 52 -11.27 9.99 -13.00
N ARG A 53 -10.89 8.85 -12.41
CA ARG A 53 -11.81 7.91 -11.76
C ARG A 53 -11.28 7.44 -10.40
N ARG A 54 -10.65 8.35 -9.67
CA ARG A 54 -10.24 8.14 -8.28
C ARG A 54 -11.44 8.17 -7.35
N ILE A 55 -11.56 7.16 -6.49
CA ILE A 55 -12.70 7.00 -5.59
C ILE A 55 -12.38 7.58 -4.21
N THR A 56 -11.23 7.22 -3.63
CA THR A 56 -10.81 7.73 -2.32
C THR A 56 -9.66 8.73 -2.46
N ARG A 57 -9.67 9.79 -1.64
CA ARG A 57 -8.62 10.83 -1.66
C ARG A 57 -7.40 10.36 -0.88
N TYR A 58 -6.22 10.62 -1.43
CA TYR A 58 -4.94 10.43 -0.76
C TYR A 58 -4.10 11.70 -0.85
N ARG A 59 -3.38 12.05 0.22
CA ARG A 59 -2.50 13.23 0.30
C ARG A 59 -1.05 12.76 0.21
N TYR A 60 -0.37 13.11 -0.87
CA TYR A 60 1.07 12.91 -1.00
C TYR A 60 1.81 13.91 -0.11
N ASN A 61 2.99 13.52 0.38
CA ASN A 61 3.82 14.34 1.27
C ASN A 61 3.07 14.81 2.53
N ASN A 62 2.25 13.92 3.11
CA ASN A 62 1.48 14.18 4.32
C ASN A 62 2.18 13.60 5.54
N ALA A 63 1.94 14.16 6.72
CA ALA A 63 2.48 13.67 8.00
C ALA A 63 1.46 12.75 8.73
N PRO A 64 1.93 11.74 9.49
CA PRO A 64 3.33 11.32 9.62
C PRO A 64 3.84 10.68 8.32
N LEU A 65 5.14 10.90 8.03
CA LEU A 65 5.88 10.17 7.00
C LEU A 65 6.24 8.77 7.53
#